data_AF-A0A534XFA1-F1
#
_entry.id   AF-A0A534XFA1-F1
#
_cell.length_a   1.000
_cell.length_b   1.000
_cell.length_c   1.000
_cell.angle_alpha   90.00
_cell.angle_beta   90.00
_cell.angle_gamma   90.00
#
_symmetry.space_group_name_H-M   'P 1'
#
loop_
_entity.id
_entity.type
_entity.pdbx_description
1 polymer ?
#
loop_
_entity_poly.entity_id
_entity_poly.type
_entity_poly.pdbx_seq_one_letter_code
_entity_poly.pdbx_strand_id
1 'polypeptide(L)'
;MSDNESGTPRAKWSRSQRFRLTPAGRDAGNSYRQDIVASRAEAGRKSFDDARGAWAARLALEPTDGLYLGELLEAPRTIQEIVAALDGCGPQRSDVRPAIERLVHVRMMELVEPPPAPPAPRWRW
;
A
#
# COMPACT_ATOMS: atom_id res chain seq x y z
N MET A 1 31.56 -12.48 -2.28
CA MET A 1 31.58 -11.16 -1.63
C MET A 1 30.74 -10.21 -2.47
N SER A 2 29.59 -9.80 -1.95
CA SER A 2 28.79 -8.69 -2.46
C SER A 2 27.80 -8.33 -1.36
N ASP A 3 28.34 -7.67 -0.32
CA ASP A 3 27.58 -6.93 0.66
C ASP A 3 26.92 -5.76 -0.06
N ASN A 4 25.63 -5.87 -0.40
CA ASN A 4 24.84 -4.73 -0.85
C ASN A 4 24.02 -4.24 0.34
N GLU A 5 24.72 -3.61 1.28
CA GLU A 5 24.17 -3.02 2.49
C GLU A 5 23.53 -1.66 2.18
N SER A 6 22.49 -1.64 1.35
CA SER A 6 21.58 -0.51 1.25
C SER A 6 20.60 -0.56 2.41
N GLY A 7 21.13 -0.43 3.63
CA GLY A 7 20.36 -0.44 4.87
C GLY A 7 19.61 0.88 5.07
N THR A 8 18.63 1.18 4.22
CA THR A 8 17.61 2.15 4.62
C THR A 8 17.02 1.66 5.94
N PRO A 9 17.00 2.46 7.02
CA PRO A 9 16.48 2.02 8.29
C PRO A 9 15.05 1.53 8.09
N ARG A 10 14.79 0.23 8.30
CA ARG A 10 13.42 -0.29 8.26
C ARG A 10 12.58 0.53 9.21
N ALA A 11 11.51 1.11 8.70
CA ALA A 11 10.64 1.96 9.49
C ALA A 11 10.09 1.14 10.66
N LYS A 12 10.37 1.56 11.89
CA LYS A 12 9.93 0.86 13.10
C LYS A 12 8.48 1.24 13.41
N TRP A 13 7.54 0.55 12.77
CA TRP A 13 6.11 0.70 13.04
C TRP A 13 5.61 -0.32 14.04
N SER A 14 4.66 0.10 14.88
CA SER A 14 3.93 -0.81 15.76
C SER A 14 3.02 -1.73 14.92
N ARG A 15 2.64 -2.89 15.48
CA ARG A 15 1.72 -3.83 14.80
C ARG A 15 0.34 -3.21 14.54
N SER A 16 -0.06 -2.25 15.38
CA SER A 16 -1.33 -1.52 15.28
C SER A 16 -1.23 -0.27 14.41
N GLN A 17 -0.07 0.01 13.80
CA GLN A 17 0.09 1.15 12.91
C GLN A 17 -0.85 1.00 11.71
N ARG A 18 -1.74 1.98 11.55
CA ARG A 18 -2.61 2.10 10.39
C ARG A 18 -2.00 3.04 9.36
N PHE A 19 -2.29 2.78 8.10
CA PHE A 19 -1.89 3.60 6.97
C PHE A 19 -3.13 4.08 6.27
N ARG A 20 -3.10 5.29 5.75
CA ARG A 20 -4.13 5.85 4.88
C ARG A 20 -3.50 6.44 3.63
N LEU A 21 -4.29 6.53 2.56
CA LEU A 21 -3.85 7.21 1.35
C LEU A 21 -3.81 8.73 1.56
N THR A 22 -2.77 9.35 1.02
CA THR A 22 -2.74 10.79 0.77
C THR A 22 -3.68 11.12 -0.41
N PRO A 23 -3.98 12.40 -0.71
CA PRO A 23 -4.73 12.76 -1.91
C PRO A 23 -4.10 12.18 -3.19
N ALA A 24 -2.77 12.30 -3.34
CA ALA A 24 -2.03 11.72 -4.47
C ALA A 24 -2.17 10.19 -4.53
N GLY A 25 -2.11 9.50 -3.38
CA GLY A 25 -2.34 8.06 -3.31
C GLY A 25 -3.75 7.64 -3.72
N ARG A 26 -4.77 8.43 -3.38
CA ARG A 26 -6.17 8.20 -3.81
C ARG A 26 -6.31 8.35 -5.31
N ASP A 27 -5.75 9.41 -5.89
CA ASP A 27 -5.77 9.63 -7.33
C ASP A 27 -5.02 8.52 -8.09
N ALA A 28 -3.87 8.09 -7.57
CA ALA A 28 -3.11 6.96 -8.10
C ALA A 28 -3.92 5.65 -8.05
N GLY A 29 -4.59 5.35 -6.94
CA GLY A 29 -5.44 4.16 -6.80
C GLY A 29 -6.69 4.18 -7.69
N ASN A 30 -7.33 5.34 -7.83
CA ASN A 30 -8.48 5.51 -8.72
C ASN A 30 -8.08 5.36 -10.19
N SER A 31 -6.98 6.00 -10.60
CA SER A 31 -6.48 5.89 -11.97
C SER A 31 -6.01 4.48 -12.30
N TYR A 32 -5.40 3.75 -11.35
CA TYR A 32 -5.10 2.32 -11.51
C TYR A 32 -6.36 1.52 -11.85
N ARG A 33 -7.43 1.69 -11.07
CA ARG A 33 -8.70 0.99 -11.30
C ARG A 33 -9.26 1.28 -12.69
N GLN A 34 -9.19 2.53 -13.13
CA GLN A 34 -9.66 2.94 -14.47
C GLN A 34 -8.85 2.25 -15.58
N ASP A 35 -7.52 2.24 -15.49
CA ASP A 35 -6.66 1.63 -16.50
C ASP A 35 -6.85 0.11 -16.58
N ILE A 36 -6.99 -0.55 -15.41
CA ILE A 36 -7.28 -1.98 -15.37
C ILE A 36 -8.64 -2.28 -16.00
N VAL A 37 -9.67 -1.49 -15.72
CA VAL A 37 -10.99 -1.67 -16.34
C VAL A 37 -10.91 -1.45 -17.86
N ALA A 38 -10.22 -0.40 -18.31
CA ALA A 38 -10.04 -0.11 -19.73
C ALA A 38 -9.28 -1.24 -20.46
N SER A 39 -8.24 -1.81 -19.84
CA SER A 39 -7.44 -2.90 -20.42
C SER A 39 -8.26 -4.15 -20.75
N ARG A 40 -9.41 -4.36 -20.09
CA ARG A 40 -10.29 -5.52 -20.32
C ARG A 40 -10.91 -5.51 -21.71
N ALA A 41 -11.04 -4.35 -22.35
CA ALA A 41 -11.61 -4.24 -23.70
C ALA A 41 -10.68 -4.80 -24.80
N GLU A 42 -9.37 -4.82 -24.56
CA GLU A 42 -8.33 -5.16 -25.55
C GLU A 42 -7.89 -6.64 -25.50
N ALA A 43 -8.62 -7.48 -24.75
CA ALA A 43 -8.48 -8.95 -24.67
C ALA A 43 -7.12 -9.51 -24.19
N GLY A 44 -7.08 -9.93 -22.91
CA GLY A 44 -6.14 -10.93 -22.40
C GLY A 44 -5.13 -10.43 -21.36
N ARG A 45 -4.37 -11.38 -20.76
CA ARG A 45 -3.39 -11.09 -19.69
C ARG A 45 -2.32 -10.09 -20.11
N LYS A 46 -1.89 -10.10 -21.37
CA LYS A 46 -0.93 -9.14 -21.91
C LYS A 46 -1.40 -7.69 -21.78
N SER A 47 -2.64 -7.40 -22.17
CA SER A 47 -3.23 -6.05 -22.05
C SER A 47 -3.27 -5.59 -20.58
N PHE A 48 -3.61 -6.51 -19.67
CA PHE A 48 -3.59 -6.23 -18.23
C PHE A 48 -2.18 -5.90 -17.71
N ASP A 49 -1.18 -6.69 -18.08
CA ASP A 49 0.21 -6.46 -17.65
C ASP A 49 0.79 -5.17 -18.25
N ASP A 50 0.50 -4.89 -19.53
CA ASP A 50 0.92 -3.66 -20.22
C ASP A 50 0.26 -2.42 -19.57
N ALA A 51 -1.03 -2.48 -19.22
CA ALA A 51 -1.72 -1.40 -18.51
C ALA A 51 -1.13 -1.14 -17.11
N ARG A 52 -0.82 -2.20 -16.35
CA ARG A 52 -0.15 -2.08 -15.05
C ARG A 52 1.23 -1.45 -15.17
N GLY A 53 2.00 -1.87 -16.18
CA GLY A 53 3.32 -1.32 -16.47
C GLY A 53 3.27 0.17 -16.82
N ALA A 54 2.37 0.55 -17.73
CA ALA A 54 2.18 1.94 -18.13
C ALA A 54 1.71 2.84 -16.96
N TRP A 55 0.79 2.32 -16.14
CA TRP A 55 0.35 2.99 -14.91
C TRP A 55 1.49 3.22 -13.92
N ALA A 56 2.32 2.21 -13.70
CA ALA A 56 3.42 2.28 -12.77
C ALA A 56 4.48 3.28 -13.25
N ALA A 57 4.84 3.20 -14.53
CA ALA A 57 5.86 4.03 -15.16
C ALA A 57 5.56 5.53 -15.04
N ARG A 58 4.30 5.95 -15.28
CA ARG A 58 3.93 7.38 -15.24
C ARG A 58 3.99 7.99 -13.82
N LEU A 59 3.90 7.15 -12.79
CA LEU A 59 3.90 7.58 -11.38
C LEU A 59 5.20 7.24 -10.65
N ALA A 60 6.18 6.67 -11.37
CA ALA A 60 7.40 6.11 -10.79
C ALA A 60 7.13 5.12 -9.63
N LEU A 61 6.13 4.25 -9.83
CA LEU A 61 5.73 3.19 -8.89
C LEU A 61 6.07 1.80 -9.45
N GLU A 62 5.85 0.77 -8.64
CA GLU A 62 5.89 -0.62 -9.12
C GLU A 62 4.50 -1.05 -9.64
N PRO A 63 4.38 -1.90 -10.68
CA PRO A 63 3.09 -2.39 -11.19
C PRO A 63 2.20 -3.10 -10.16
N THR A 64 2.78 -3.61 -9.07
CA THR A 64 2.05 -4.20 -7.94
C THR A 64 1.48 -3.17 -6.97
N ASP A 65 1.98 -1.92 -6.99
CA ASP A 65 1.58 -0.89 -6.04
C ASP A 65 0.11 -0.51 -6.14
N GLY A 66 -0.47 -0.59 -7.34
CA GLY A 66 -1.87 -0.32 -7.58
C GLY A 66 -2.81 -1.21 -6.76
N LEU A 67 -2.39 -2.45 -6.44
CA LEU A 67 -3.17 -3.34 -5.57
C LEU A 67 -3.23 -2.80 -4.14
N TYR A 68 -2.09 -2.42 -3.57
CA TYR A 68 -2.04 -1.88 -2.20
C TYR A 68 -2.79 -0.55 -2.10
N LEU A 69 -2.67 0.31 -3.12
CA LEU A 69 -3.44 1.56 -3.17
C LEU A 69 -4.95 1.27 -3.24
N GLY A 70 -5.36 0.30 -4.05
CA GLY A 70 -6.75 -0.15 -4.16
C GLY A 70 -7.36 -0.58 -2.82
N GLU A 71 -6.62 -1.35 -2.02
CA GLU A 71 -7.08 -1.85 -0.72
C GLU A 71 -7.34 -0.75 0.33
N LEU A 72 -6.65 0.39 0.21
CA LEU A 72 -6.73 1.51 1.17
C LEU A 72 -7.65 2.65 0.71
N LEU A 73 -8.30 2.53 -0.46
CA LEU A 73 -9.24 3.55 -0.95
C LEU A 73 -10.42 3.75 0.01
N GLU A 74 -10.94 2.65 0.56
CA GLU A 74 -12.14 2.63 1.41
C GLU A 74 -11.84 3.08 2.85
N ALA A 75 -10.78 2.55 3.46
CA ALA A 75 -10.48 2.80 4.87
C ALA A 75 -8.99 2.65 5.20
N PRO A 76 -8.50 3.31 6.27
CA PRO A 76 -7.17 3.05 6.79
C PRO A 76 -7.01 1.61 7.30
N ARG A 77 -5.87 0.97 6.99
CA ARG A 77 -5.60 -0.43 7.36
C ARG A 77 -4.21 -0.61 7.96
N THR A 78 -4.05 -1.63 8.79
CA THR A 78 -2.75 -2.13 9.26
C THR A 78 -2.14 -3.08 8.22
N ILE A 79 -0.84 -3.35 8.32
CA ILE A 79 -0.16 -4.34 7.45
C ILE A 79 -0.84 -5.72 7.54
N GLN A 80 -1.31 -6.13 8.72
CA GLN A 80 -1.96 -7.44 8.89
C GLN A 80 -3.33 -7.49 8.20
N GLU A 81 -4.10 -6.40 8.29
CA GLU A 81 -5.39 -6.27 7.59
C GLU A 81 -5.19 -6.26 6.07
N ILE A 82 -4.12 -5.64 5.56
CA ILE A 82 -3.78 -5.64 4.12
C ILE A 82 -3.35 -7.05 3.67
N VAL A 83 -2.48 -7.72 4.44
CA VAL A 83 -2.08 -9.11 4.18
C VAL A 83 -3.30 -10.02 4.11
N ALA A 84 -4.25 -9.89 5.04
CA ALA A 84 -5.46 -10.69 5.05
C ALA A 84 -6.38 -10.39 3.87
N ALA A 85 -6.51 -9.11 3.48
CA ALA A 85 -7.33 -8.71 2.33
C ALA A 85 -6.77 -9.22 0.99
N LEU A 86 -5.45 -9.34 0.88
CA LEU A 86 -4.76 -9.78 -0.33
C LEU A 86 -4.43 -11.29 -0.36
N ASP A 87 -4.88 -12.06 0.64
CA ASP A 87 -4.60 -13.50 0.69
C ASP A 87 -5.23 -14.22 -0.51
N GLY A 88 -4.42 -14.95 -1.28
CA GLY A 88 -4.84 -15.59 -2.54
C GLY A 88 -4.95 -14.66 -3.76
N CYS A 89 -4.71 -13.35 -3.62
CA CYS A 89 -4.84 -12.37 -4.72
C CYS A 89 -3.52 -12.06 -5.46
N GLY A 90 -2.44 -12.80 -5.18
CA GLY A 90 -1.18 -12.73 -5.92
C GLY A 90 0.05 -12.36 -5.09
N PRO A 91 0.06 -11.21 -4.37
CA PRO A 91 1.21 -10.82 -3.56
C PRO A 91 1.50 -11.81 -2.43
N GLN A 92 2.78 -12.09 -2.17
CA GLN A 92 3.15 -12.86 -0.99
C GLN A 92 3.11 -11.98 0.26
N ARG A 93 2.89 -12.58 1.43
CA ARG A 93 2.89 -11.86 2.71
C ARG A 93 4.20 -11.10 2.96
N SER A 94 5.31 -11.61 2.43
CA SER A 94 6.64 -11.00 2.48
C SER A 94 6.72 -9.66 1.72
N ASP A 95 5.87 -9.46 0.72
CA ASP A 95 5.97 -8.34 -0.22
C ASP A 95 5.21 -7.11 0.25
N VAL A 96 4.24 -7.31 1.16
CA VAL A 96 3.36 -6.24 1.63
C VAL A 96 4.16 -5.16 2.35
N ARG A 97 5.01 -5.54 3.32
CA ARG A 97 5.75 -4.53 4.11
C ARG A 97 6.70 -3.68 3.25
N PRO A 98 7.57 -4.26 2.39
CA PRO A 98 8.40 -3.45 1.48
C PRO A 98 7.60 -2.53 0.58
N ALA A 99 6.43 -2.97 0.09
CA ALA A 99 5.57 -2.12 -0.72
C ALA A 99 4.98 -0.94 0.07
N ILE A 100 4.51 -1.17 1.30
CA ILE A 100 4.02 -0.09 2.17
C ILE A 100 5.17 0.88 2.53
N GLU A 101 6.37 0.38 2.82
CA GLU A 101 7.56 1.22 3.07
C GLU A 101 7.88 2.12 1.85
N ARG A 102 7.86 1.55 0.65
CA ARG A 102 8.02 2.32 -0.59
C ARG A 102 6.93 3.37 -0.76
N LEU A 103 5.65 3.00 -0.59
CA LEU A 103 4.51 3.91 -0.80
C LEU A 103 4.44 5.05 0.22
N VAL A 104 4.91 4.81 1.45
CA VAL A 104 5.12 5.88 2.44
C VAL A 104 6.28 6.79 2.02
N HIS A 105 7.39 6.21 1.54
CA HIS A 105 8.55 6.98 1.08
C HIS A 105 8.21 7.92 -0.08
N VAL A 106 7.45 7.44 -1.06
CA VAL A 106 6.98 8.25 -2.22
C VAL A 106 5.72 9.06 -1.94
N ARG A 107 5.30 9.19 -0.67
CA ARG A 107 4.18 10.03 -0.21
C ARG A 107 2.80 9.67 -0.80
N MET A 108 2.62 8.43 -1.24
CA MET A 108 1.31 7.90 -1.62
C MET A 108 0.50 7.44 -0.39
N MET A 109 1.21 7.07 0.67
CA MET A 109 0.62 6.69 1.96
C MET A 109 1.19 7.52 3.09
N GLU A 110 0.40 7.65 4.15
CA GLU A 110 0.83 8.24 5.40
C GLU A 110 0.36 7.42 6.60
N LEU A 111 1.09 7.56 7.70
CA LEU A 111 0.76 6.93 8.96
C LEU A 111 -0.45 7.62 9.57
N VAL A 112 -1.39 6.83 10.07
CA VAL A 112 -2.46 7.34 10.93
C VAL A 112 -1.92 7.39 12.35
N GLU A 113 -1.96 8.56 12.97
CA GLU A 113 -1.63 8.70 14.37
C GLU A 113 -2.60 7.85 15.22
N PRO A 114 -2.10 7.04 16.17
CA PRO A 114 -2.97 6.34 17.09
C PRO A 114 -3.80 7.36 17.89
N PRO A 115 -5.09 7.08 18.16
CA PRO A 115 -5.88 7.96 19.00
C PRO A 115 -5.17 8.13 20.36
N PRO A 116 -5.27 9.33 20.99
CA PRO A 116 -4.67 9.54 22.30
C PRO A 116 -5.21 8.51 23.29
N ALA A 117 -4.33 8.01 24.18
CA ALA A 117 -4.75 7.06 25.20
C ALA A 117 -5.89 7.65 26.04
N PRO A 118 -6.93 6.85 26.37
CA PRO A 118 -7.97 7.34 27.26
C PRO A 118 -7.36 7.78 28.61
N PRO A 119 -7.92 8.79 29.28
CA PRO A 119 -7.44 9.22 30.58
C PRO A 119 -7.45 8.04 31.55
N ALA A 120 -6.39 7.89 32.35
CA ALA A 120 -6.27 6.80 33.31
C ALA A 120 -7.53 6.75 34.20
N PRO A 121 -8.06 5.55 34.50
CA PRO A 121 -9.21 5.43 35.38
C PRO A 121 -8.89 6.10 36.71
N ARG A 122 -9.76 6.99 37.16
CA ARG A 122 -9.67 7.56 38.51
C ARG A 122 -9.99 6.43 39.49
N TRP A 123 -8.97 5.80 40.04
CA TRP A 123 -9.11 4.86 41.15
C TRP A 123 -9.82 5.60 42.29
N ARG A 124 -11.08 5.26 42.54
CA ARG A 124 -11.82 5.71 43.72
C ARG A 124 -11.47 4.73 44.84
N TRP A 125 -10.79 5.24 45.86
CA TRP A 125 -10.57 4.56 47.13
C TRP A 125 -11.79 4.74 48.02
#